data_AF-A0A932GFA2-F1
#
_entry.id   AF-A0A932GFA2-F1
#
_cell.length_a   1.000
_cell.length_b   1.000
_cell.length_c   1.000
_cell.angle_alpha   90.00
_cell.angle_beta   90.00
_cell.angle_gamma   90.00
#
_symmetry.space_group_name_H-M   'P 1'
#
loop_
_entity.id
_entity.type
_entity.pdbx_description
1 polymer ?
#
loop_
_entity_poly.entity_id
_entity_poly.type
_entity_poly.pdbx_seq_one_letter_code
_entity_poly.pdbx_strand_id
1 'polypeptide(L)'
;MRNKNILLTLGLLVVIALVVAGCQSAPATVEVTRQVEVTRVVEVTPVIEGPVVDVPYKELWAGSAHNAIDTEPFRHWDDAAANPDGVPTSCARCHTTAGYQDYLGADGSEPLKVDAPVAAAGSQGIQCVACHNDVATFGLTSVSFPGKDDEGNTITITGLGDAARCMVCHQGRESKASVDAF
;
A
#
# COMPACT_ATOMS: atom_id res chain seq x y z
N MET A 1 -20.71 -96.07 -5.57
CA MET A 1 -19.59 -95.54 -4.75
C MET A 1 -18.59 -94.66 -5.53
N ARG A 2 -18.72 -94.50 -6.87
CA ARG A 2 -17.71 -93.81 -7.71
C ARG A 2 -17.83 -92.28 -7.78
N ASN A 3 -18.98 -91.71 -7.42
CA ASN A 3 -19.27 -90.27 -7.59
C ASN A 3 -18.93 -89.42 -6.34
N LYS A 4 -18.87 -90.05 -5.15
CA LYS A 4 -18.57 -89.36 -3.88
C LYS A 4 -17.11 -88.92 -3.80
N ASN A 5 -16.19 -89.69 -4.40
CA ASN A 5 -14.76 -89.40 -4.43
C ASN A 5 -14.42 -88.27 -5.44
N ILE A 6 -15.21 -88.13 -6.51
CA ILE A 6 -15.07 -87.04 -7.50
C ILE A 6 -15.54 -85.71 -6.90
N LEU A 7 -16.66 -85.72 -6.16
CA LEU A 7 -17.17 -84.51 -5.46
C LEU A 7 -16.22 -84.06 -4.34
N LEU A 8 -15.60 -85.00 -3.61
CA LEU A 8 -14.61 -84.70 -2.57
C LEU A 8 -13.31 -84.13 -3.14
N THR A 9 -12.84 -84.63 -4.28
CA THR A 9 -11.62 -84.13 -4.94
C THR A 9 -11.82 -82.77 -5.60
N LEU A 10 -12.97 -82.52 -6.23
CA LEU A 10 -13.34 -81.19 -6.73
C LEU A 10 -13.52 -80.18 -5.58
N GLY A 11 -14.15 -80.57 -4.47
CA GLY A 11 -14.28 -79.72 -3.29
C GLY A 11 -12.92 -79.35 -2.68
N LEU A 12 -12.00 -80.30 -2.58
CA LEU A 12 -10.64 -80.06 -2.07
C LEU A 12 -9.83 -79.15 -3.01
N LEU A 13 -9.94 -79.32 -4.32
CA LEU A 13 -9.27 -78.45 -5.30
C LEU A 13 -9.80 -77.02 -5.27
N VAL A 14 -11.11 -76.83 -5.07
CA VAL A 14 -11.72 -75.50 -4.94
C VAL A 14 -11.27 -74.81 -3.64
N VAL A 15 -11.20 -75.55 -2.53
CA VAL A 15 -10.72 -75.00 -1.25
C VAL A 15 -9.23 -74.64 -1.32
N ILE A 16 -8.39 -75.49 -1.95
CA ILE A 16 -6.98 -75.19 -2.14
C ILE A 16 -6.79 -73.96 -3.03
N ALA A 17 -7.56 -73.83 -4.11
CA ALA A 17 -7.50 -72.66 -4.99
C ALA A 17 -7.91 -71.36 -4.27
N LEU A 18 -8.91 -71.42 -3.39
CA LEU A 18 -9.34 -70.27 -2.57
C LEU A 18 -8.28 -69.86 -1.53
N VAL A 19 -7.55 -70.82 -0.94
CA VAL A 19 -6.47 -70.53 0.02
C VAL A 19 -5.26 -69.90 -0.66
N VAL A 20 -4.92 -70.34 -1.89
CA VAL A 20 -3.79 -69.79 -2.65
C VAL A 20 -4.05 -68.35 -3.11
N ALA A 21 -5.29 -67.99 -3.46
CA ALA A 21 -5.64 -66.62 -3.85
C ALA A 21 -5.62 -65.62 -2.68
N GLY A 22 -5.73 -66.08 -1.43
CA GLY A 22 -5.74 -65.23 -0.24
C GLY A 22 -4.37 -64.74 0.26
N CYS A 23 -3.26 -65.23 -0.33
CA CYS A 23 -1.90 -64.95 0.16
C CYS A 23 -1.11 -63.90 -0.64
N GLN A 24 -1.70 -63.24 -1.65
CA GLN A 24 -1.03 -62.13 -2.34
C GLN A 24 -1.32 -60.80 -1.63
N SER A 25 -0.41 -60.39 -0.74
CA SER A 25 -0.36 -59.02 -0.23
C SER A 25 0.05 -58.07 -1.36
N ALA A 26 -0.73 -57.00 -1.56
CA ALA A 26 -0.42 -55.96 -2.55
C ALA A 26 0.92 -55.27 -2.23
N PRO A 27 1.72 -54.87 -3.24
CA PRO A 27 2.95 -54.13 -3.01
C PRO A 27 2.62 -52.78 -2.37
N ALA A 28 3.14 -52.54 -1.17
CA ALA A 28 3.01 -51.25 -0.49
C ALA A 28 3.95 -50.24 -1.15
N THR A 29 3.39 -49.19 -1.73
CA THR A 29 4.16 -48.04 -2.24
C THR A 29 4.69 -47.25 -1.05
N VAL A 30 6.00 -47.21 -0.86
CA VAL A 30 6.65 -46.39 0.16
C VAL A 30 7.08 -45.08 -0.50
N GLU A 31 6.41 -43.98 -0.15
CA GLU A 31 6.88 -42.64 -0.52
C GLU A 31 8.13 -42.29 0.28
N VAL A 32 9.24 -42.04 -0.42
CA VAL A 32 10.51 -41.61 0.17
C VAL A 32 10.67 -40.12 -0.10
N THR A 33 10.35 -39.29 0.89
CA THR A 33 10.56 -37.84 0.81
C THR A 33 12.02 -37.53 1.17
N ARG A 34 12.83 -37.16 0.17
CA ARG A 34 14.21 -36.71 0.39
C ARG A 34 14.25 -35.19 0.49
N GLN A 35 14.62 -34.66 1.65
CA GLN A 35 14.94 -33.25 1.79
C GLN A 35 16.36 -33.01 1.26
N VAL A 36 16.50 -32.08 0.31
CA VAL A 36 17.80 -31.66 -0.23
C VAL A 36 18.03 -30.23 0.23
N GLU A 37 19.01 -30.05 1.11
CA GLU A 37 19.46 -28.73 1.54
C GLU A 37 20.40 -28.16 0.47
N VAL A 38 19.98 -27.06 -0.17
CA VAL A 38 20.76 -26.39 -1.21
C VAL A 38 21.35 -25.12 -0.63
N THR A 39 22.64 -25.17 -0.28
CA THR A 39 23.39 -23.97 0.09
C THR A 39 23.72 -23.17 -1.17
N ARG A 40 23.03 -22.04 -1.37
CA ARG A 40 23.34 -21.11 -2.46
C ARG A 40 24.27 -20.03 -1.94
N VAL A 41 25.50 -20.00 -2.44
CA VAL A 41 26.40 -18.87 -2.24
C VAL A 41 25.90 -17.74 -3.14
N VAL A 42 25.39 -16.67 -2.53
CA VAL A 42 25.05 -15.43 -3.22
C VAL A 42 26.23 -14.49 -3.03
N GLU A 43 26.99 -14.25 -4.10
CA GLU A 43 27.95 -13.15 -4.10
C GLU A 43 27.15 -11.84 -4.07
N VAL A 44 27.22 -11.15 -2.93
CA VAL A 44 26.65 -9.81 -2.78
C VAL A 44 27.67 -8.83 -3.33
N THR A 45 27.40 -8.29 -4.51
CA THR A 45 28.18 -7.18 -5.06
C THR A 45 28.16 -6.03 -4.04
N PRO A 46 29.33 -5.48 -3.65
CA PRO A 46 29.35 -4.36 -2.72
C PRO A 46 28.60 -3.18 -3.34
N VAL A 47 27.56 -2.73 -2.64
CA VAL A 47 26.89 -1.47 -2.96
C VAL A 47 27.92 -0.38 -2.69
N ILE A 48 28.44 0.22 -3.76
CA ILE A 48 29.24 1.44 -3.63
C ILE A 48 28.24 2.53 -3.26
N GLU A 49 28.11 2.79 -1.96
CA GLU A 49 27.32 3.91 -1.46
C GLU A 49 27.91 5.19 -2.06
N GLY A 50 27.06 5.95 -2.75
CA GLY A 50 27.44 7.25 -3.30
C GLY A 50 27.87 8.22 -2.20
N PRO A 51 28.33 9.43 -2.57
CA PRO A 51 28.67 10.44 -1.58
C PRO A 51 27.47 10.69 -0.65
N VAL A 52 27.71 10.64 0.65
CA VAL A 52 26.70 10.99 1.66
C VAL A 52 26.39 12.48 1.49
N VAL A 53 25.21 12.79 0.96
CA VAL A 53 24.68 14.14 0.91
C VAL A 53 24.11 14.48 2.28
N ASP A 54 24.67 15.51 2.92
CA ASP A 54 24.09 16.07 4.12
C ASP A 54 22.82 16.84 3.76
N VAL A 55 21.69 16.40 4.32
CA VAL A 55 20.39 17.06 4.18
C VAL A 55 20.03 17.57 5.58
N PRO A 56 20.25 18.87 5.85
CA PRO A 56 19.93 19.43 7.15
C PRO A 56 18.48 19.13 7.55
N TYR A 57 18.29 18.76 8.82
CA TYR A 57 16.97 18.45 9.40
C TYR A 57 16.28 17.19 8.85
N LYS A 58 16.95 16.36 8.05
CA LYS A 58 16.40 15.07 7.56
C LYS A 58 15.92 14.18 8.71
N GLU A 59 16.69 14.07 9.78
CA GLU A 59 16.34 13.25 10.95
C GLU A 59 15.13 13.83 11.69
N LEU A 60 15.00 15.16 11.74
CA LEU A 60 13.82 15.83 12.31
C LEU A 60 12.58 15.56 11.46
N TRP A 61 12.69 15.65 10.13
CA TRP A 61 11.60 15.28 9.24
C TRP A 61 11.22 13.81 9.39
N ALA A 62 12.20 12.91 9.42
CA ALA A 62 11.99 11.46 9.52
C ALA A 62 11.24 11.07 10.80
N GLY A 63 11.51 11.76 11.92
CA GLY A 63 10.81 11.58 13.19
C GLY A 63 9.55 12.44 13.39
N SER A 64 9.16 13.24 12.39
CA SER A 64 8.00 14.12 12.49
C SER A 64 6.68 13.46 12.07
N ALA A 65 5.56 14.09 12.43
CA ALA A 65 4.24 13.67 11.98
C ALA A 65 4.08 13.70 10.45
N HIS A 66 4.87 14.49 9.70
CA HIS A 66 4.83 14.49 8.23
C HIS A 66 5.30 13.17 7.61
N ASN A 67 6.16 12.42 8.31
CA ASN A 67 6.69 11.13 7.85
C ASN A 67 6.11 9.94 8.65
N ALA A 68 5.09 10.16 9.47
CA ALA A 68 4.43 9.11 10.26
C ALA A 68 3.48 8.26 9.41
N ILE A 69 4.01 7.69 8.32
CA ILE A 69 3.25 7.04 7.24
C ILE A 69 2.45 5.82 7.71
N ASP A 70 2.76 5.25 8.86
CA ASP A 70 2.09 4.10 9.47
C ASP A 70 0.98 4.50 10.46
N THR A 71 0.66 5.79 10.56
CA THR A 71 -0.34 6.32 11.49
C THR A 71 -1.62 6.80 10.81
N GLU A 72 -2.67 6.94 11.61
CA GLU A 72 -4.04 7.26 11.17
C GLU A 72 -4.15 8.38 10.13
N PRO A 73 -3.46 9.54 10.24
CA PRO A 73 -3.55 10.61 9.24
C PRO A 73 -3.21 10.19 7.80
N PHE A 74 -2.47 9.10 7.59
CA PHE A 74 -2.11 8.61 6.25
C PHE A 74 -2.71 7.25 5.92
N ARG A 75 -3.27 6.55 6.92
CA ARG A 75 -3.84 5.20 6.79
C ARG A 75 -5.38 5.15 6.88
N HIS A 76 -6.04 6.28 7.15
CA HIS A 76 -7.50 6.37 7.24
C HIS A 76 -8.24 5.75 6.04
N TRP A 77 -7.64 5.84 4.84
CA TRP A 77 -8.24 5.39 3.58
C TRP A 77 -7.74 4.02 3.10
N ASP A 78 -7.07 3.24 3.95
CA ASP A 78 -6.49 1.95 3.56
C ASP A 78 -7.54 0.84 3.36
N ASP A 79 -8.71 0.94 3.99
CA ASP A 79 -9.82 0.03 3.73
C ASP A 79 -10.40 0.30 2.34
N ALA A 80 -9.99 -0.52 1.36
CA ALA A 80 -10.44 -0.43 -0.03
C ALA A 80 -11.93 -0.74 -0.23
N ALA A 81 -12.59 -1.42 0.72
CA ALA A 81 -14.03 -1.64 0.64
C ALA A 81 -14.81 -0.36 1.00
N ALA A 82 -14.29 0.42 1.95
CA ALA A 82 -14.85 1.71 2.34
C ALA A 82 -14.37 2.87 1.44
N ASN A 83 -13.13 2.81 0.97
CA ASN A 83 -12.43 3.85 0.21
C ASN A 83 -11.83 3.25 -1.07
N PRO A 84 -12.66 2.86 -2.06
CA PRO A 84 -12.18 2.18 -3.26
C PRO A 84 -11.18 3.01 -4.08
N ASP A 85 -11.28 4.34 -4.00
CA ASP A 85 -10.40 5.28 -4.71
C ASP A 85 -9.22 5.78 -3.85
N GLY A 86 -9.12 5.35 -2.60
CA GLY A 86 -8.12 5.83 -1.63
C GLY A 86 -8.45 7.20 -1.03
N VAL A 87 -7.45 8.09 -0.97
CA VAL A 87 -7.56 9.41 -0.35
C VAL A 87 -8.34 10.36 -1.27
N PRO A 88 -9.52 10.85 -0.87
CA PRO A 88 -10.35 11.71 -1.71
C PRO A 88 -9.70 13.09 -1.92
N THR A 89 -10.04 13.77 -3.01
CA THR A 89 -9.47 15.08 -3.41
C THR A 89 -9.51 16.12 -2.30
N SER A 90 -10.58 16.17 -1.50
CA SER A 90 -10.75 17.10 -0.38
C SER A 90 -9.82 16.85 0.81
N CYS A 91 -9.12 15.71 0.83
CA CYS A 91 -8.17 15.28 1.85
C CYS A 91 -6.75 15.16 1.30
N ALA A 92 -6.61 14.76 0.04
CA ALA A 92 -5.35 14.47 -0.63
C ALA A 92 -4.39 15.67 -0.65
N ARG A 93 -4.91 16.90 -0.72
CA ARG A 93 -4.10 18.14 -0.61
C ARG A 93 -3.15 18.14 0.58
N CYS A 94 -3.62 17.67 1.73
CA CYS A 94 -2.88 17.75 2.99
C CYS A 94 -2.36 16.40 3.47
N HIS A 95 -2.95 15.30 3.00
CA HIS A 95 -2.63 13.96 3.47
C HIS A 95 -1.85 13.14 2.44
N THR A 96 -1.39 13.75 1.33
CA THR A 96 -0.51 13.09 0.36
C THR A 96 0.44 14.10 -0.28
N THR A 97 1.65 13.67 -0.62
CA THR A 97 2.59 14.51 -1.39
C THR A 97 2.06 14.78 -2.80
N ALA A 98 1.46 13.77 -3.45
CA ALA A 98 0.92 13.92 -4.80
C ALA A 98 -0.23 14.94 -4.85
N GLY A 99 -1.20 14.85 -3.93
CA GLY A 99 -2.29 15.81 -3.87
C GLY A 99 -1.84 17.23 -3.49
N TYR A 100 -0.75 17.39 -2.74
CA TYR A 100 -0.16 18.71 -2.50
C TYR A 100 0.45 19.29 -3.78
N GLN A 101 1.20 18.49 -4.53
CA GLN A 101 1.82 18.92 -5.79
C GLN A 101 0.78 19.27 -6.85
N ASP A 102 -0.27 18.45 -6.97
CA ASP A 102 -1.44 18.71 -7.81
C ASP A 102 -2.12 20.03 -7.40
N TYR A 103 -2.40 20.23 -6.10
CA TYR A 103 -2.96 21.50 -5.61
C TYR A 103 -2.10 22.72 -5.96
N LEU A 104 -0.78 22.59 -6.04
CA LEU A 104 0.10 23.68 -6.43
C LEU A 104 0.24 23.84 -7.94
N GLY A 105 -0.21 22.88 -8.75
CA GLY A 105 0.15 22.77 -10.17
C GLY A 105 1.63 22.46 -10.38
N ALA A 106 2.31 21.90 -9.36
CA ALA A 106 3.73 21.56 -9.42
C ALA A 106 4.03 20.33 -10.30
N ASP A 107 3.01 19.52 -10.57
CA ASP A 107 3.03 18.40 -11.53
C ASP A 107 2.54 18.81 -12.94
N GLY A 108 2.19 20.09 -13.12
CA GLY A 108 1.65 20.64 -14.37
C GLY A 108 0.12 20.68 -14.45
N SER A 109 -0.59 20.30 -13.38
CA SER A 109 -2.05 20.44 -13.29
C SER A 109 -2.52 21.88 -13.09
N GLU A 110 -3.84 22.08 -13.08
CA GLU A 110 -4.44 23.39 -12.78
C GLU A 110 -4.27 23.71 -11.29
N PRO A 111 -3.64 24.84 -10.91
CA PRO A 111 -3.38 25.16 -9.51
C PRO A 111 -4.66 25.44 -8.72
N LEU A 112 -4.55 25.33 -7.39
CA LEU A 112 -5.61 25.53 -6.40
C LEU A 112 -6.70 24.46 -6.40
N LYS A 113 -6.43 23.29 -6.98
CA LYS A 113 -7.36 22.17 -7.07
C LYS A 113 -6.60 20.85 -7.01
N VAL A 114 -7.22 19.83 -6.42
CA VAL A 114 -6.76 18.44 -6.57
C VAL A 114 -7.70 17.77 -7.57
N ASP A 115 -7.16 17.29 -8.67
CA ASP A 115 -7.90 16.80 -9.82
C ASP A 115 -8.49 15.41 -9.61
N ALA A 116 -7.75 14.55 -8.90
CA ALA A 116 -8.13 13.16 -8.68
C ALA A 116 -7.81 12.67 -7.26
N PRO A 117 -8.55 11.67 -6.75
CA PRO A 117 -8.16 10.99 -5.52
C PRO A 117 -6.78 10.33 -5.69
N VAL A 118 -6.06 10.20 -4.58
CA VAL A 118 -4.75 9.54 -4.54
C VAL A 118 -4.92 8.16 -3.93
N ALA A 119 -4.51 7.12 -4.65
CA ALA A 119 -4.59 5.74 -4.16
C ALA A 119 -3.94 5.61 -2.77
N ALA A 120 -4.54 4.81 -1.88
CA ALA A 120 -4.05 4.67 -0.50
C ALA A 120 -2.57 4.24 -0.43
N ALA A 121 -2.12 3.36 -1.32
CA ALA A 121 -0.71 2.96 -1.44
C ALA A 121 0.22 4.13 -1.85
N GLY A 122 -0.31 5.17 -2.49
CA GLY A 122 0.40 6.42 -2.82
C GLY A 122 0.44 7.43 -1.68
N SER A 123 -0.32 7.21 -0.60
CA SER A 123 -0.25 8.01 0.63
C SER A 123 1.05 7.69 1.37
N GLN A 124 2.13 8.38 1.03
CA GLN A 124 3.43 8.16 1.66
C GLN A 124 3.78 9.35 2.55
N GLY A 125 2.81 9.96 3.23
CA GLY A 125 3.08 11.16 4.02
C GLY A 125 3.39 12.41 3.18
N ILE A 126 3.97 13.41 3.85
CA ILE A 126 4.48 14.64 3.26
C ILE A 126 6.00 14.51 3.10
N GLN A 127 6.40 14.11 1.89
CA GLN A 127 7.77 13.84 1.48
C GLN A 127 8.50 15.14 1.09
N CYS A 128 9.82 15.07 0.97
CA CYS A 128 10.68 16.23 0.68
C CYS A 128 10.17 17.07 -0.50
N VAL A 129 9.76 16.40 -1.58
CA VAL A 129 9.32 17.03 -2.83
C VAL A 129 7.96 17.75 -2.74
N ALA A 130 7.20 17.55 -1.65
CA ALA A 130 6.03 18.37 -1.38
C ALA A 130 6.44 19.85 -1.24
N CYS A 131 7.52 20.12 -0.49
CA CYS A 131 8.02 21.47 -0.26
C CYS A 131 9.19 21.87 -1.19
N HIS A 132 9.98 20.89 -1.62
CA HIS A 132 11.16 21.09 -2.48
C HIS A 132 10.84 20.81 -3.95
N ASN A 133 10.20 21.79 -4.59
CA ASN A 133 9.94 21.86 -6.02
C ASN A 133 9.86 23.34 -6.45
N ASP A 134 9.88 23.62 -7.75
CA ASP A 134 9.97 24.99 -8.26
C ASP A 134 8.83 25.90 -7.77
N VAL A 135 7.61 25.37 -7.69
CA VAL A 135 6.43 26.12 -7.24
C VAL A 135 6.51 26.40 -5.74
N ALA A 136 6.67 25.37 -4.91
CA ALA A 136 6.64 25.49 -3.46
C ALA A 136 7.86 26.22 -2.89
N THR A 137 9.03 26.07 -3.51
CA THR A 137 10.29 26.68 -3.03
C THR A 137 10.44 28.13 -3.48
N PHE A 138 10.08 28.46 -4.72
CA PHE A 138 10.38 29.77 -5.29
C PHE A 138 9.14 30.61 -5.66
N GLY A 139 8.01 29.95 -5.96
CA GLY A 139 6.81 30.64 -6.45
C GLY A 139 5.72 30.89 -5.39
N LEU A 140 5.70 30.11 -4.30
CA LEU A 140 4.59 30.12 -3.35
C LEU A 140 4.78 31.19 -2.27
N THR A 141 4.12 32.34 -2.42
CA THR A 141 4.16 33.46 -1.46
C THR A 141 2.79 33.86 -0.89
N SER A 142 1.74 33.15 -1.27
CA SER A 142 0.36 33.44 -0.89
C SER A 142 -0.45 32.16 -0.72
N VAL A 143 -1.53 32.23 0.06
CA VAL A 143 -2.48 31.11 0.28
C VAL A 143 -3.90 31.63 0.19
N SER A 144 -4.74 30.88 -0.53
CA SER A 144 -6.19 31.09 -0.59
C SER A 144 -6.88 30.36 0.56
N PHE A 145 -7.70 31.10 1.31
CA PHE A 145 -8.51 30.56 2.38
C PHE A 145 -9.88 30.09 1.85
N PRO A 146 -10.54 29.14 2.51
CA PRO A 146 -11.92 28.79 2.20
C PRO A 146 -12.84 30.01 2.35
N GLY A 147 -13.81 30.14 1.45
CA GLY A 147 -14.79 31.23 1.46
C GLY A 147 -14.51 32.31 0.43
N LYS A 148 -15.30 33.38 0.51
CA LYS A 148 -15.26 34.54 -0.37
C LYS A 148 -15.36 35.82 0.47
N ASP A 149 -14.77 36.92 -0.01
CA ASP A 149 -15.02 38.25 0.55
C ASP A 149 -16.44 38.75 0.23
N ASP A 150 -16.80 39.93 0.72
CA ASP A 150 -18.14 40.51 0.56
C ASP A 150 -18.48 40.78 -0.93
N GLU A 151 -17.46 40.92 -1.78
CA GLU A 151 -17.58 41.09 -3.22
C GLU A 151 -17.61 39.75 -3.99
N GLY A 152 -17.46 38.61 -3.32
CA GLY A 152 -17.49 37.29 -3.92
C GLY A 152 -16.15 36.80 -4.49
N ASN A 153 -15.03 37.48 -4.20
CA ASN A 153 -13.69 37.06 -4.60
C ASN A 153 -13.06 36.10 -3.60
N THR A 154 -12.08 35.32 -4.05
CA THR A 154 -11.32 34.42 -3.17
C THR A 154 -10.49 35.21 -2.16
N ILE A 155 -10.62 34.88 -0.88
CA ILE A 155 -9.79 35.47 0.18
C ILE A 155 -8.37 34.91 0.06
N THR A 156 -7.42 35.78 -0.29
CA THR A 156 -6.01 35.40 -0.47
C THR A 156 -5.12 36.22 0.45
N ILE A 157 -4.33 35.54 1.27
CA ILE A 157 -3.30 36.18 2.09
C ILE A 157 -1.98 36.14 1.34
N THR A 158 -1.37 37.30 1.12
CA THR A 158 -0.10 37.47 0.39
C THR A 158 1.03 37.86 1.35
N GLY A 159 2.27 37.89 0.85
CA GLY A 159 3.43 38.32 1.65
C GLY A 159 3.83 37.32 2.75
N LEU A 160 3.47 36.05 2.58
CA LEU A 160 3.69 35.01 3.59
C LEU A 160 5.12 34.43 3.58
N GLY A 161 5.87 34.70 2.51
CA GLY A 161 7.19 34.10 2.29
C GLY A 161 7.14 32.58 2.46
N ASP A 162 8.14 32.04 3.16
CA ASP A 162 8.26 30.60 3.38
C ASP A 162 7.06 29.98 4.11
N ALA A 163 6.32 30.74 4.93
CA ALA A 163 5.17 30.22 5.67
C ALA A 163 4.01 29.78 4.75
N ALA A 164 3.97 30.27 3.51
CA ALA A 164 2.93 29.90 2.55
C ALA A 164 2.87 28.38 2.33
N ARG A 165 4.02 27.69 2.25
CA ARG A 165 4.09 26.24 2.06
C ARG A 165 3.38 25.47 3.18
N CYS A 166 3.50 25.98 4.41
CA CYS A 166 2.90 25.38 5.59
C CYS A 166 1.39 25.65 5.64
N MET A 167 0.99 26.89 5.35
CA MET A 167 -0.40 27.34 5.49
C MET A 167 -1.33 26.81 4.40
N VAL A 168 -0.82 26.28 3.28
CA VAL A 168 -1.65 25.51 2.34
C VAL A 168 -2.39 24.38 3.07
N CYS A 169 -1.71 23.69 3.99
CA CYS A 169 -2.29 22.61 4.79
C CYS A 169 -2.78 23.09 6.15
N HIS A 170 -1.98 23.91 6.84
CA HIS A 170 -2.26 24.42 8.17
C HIS A 170 -3.11 25.70 8.12
N GLN A 171 -4.26 25.59 7.47
CA GLN A 171 -5.34 26.56 7.48
C GLN A 171 -6.67 25.85 7.78
N GLY A 172 -7.70 26.62 8.12
CA GLY A 172 -9.05 26.06 8.22
C GLY A 172 -9.47 25.41 6.90
N ARG A 173 -10.27 24.34 6.99
CA ARG A 173 -10.89 23.70 5.81
C ARG A 173 -12.22 24.34 5.42
N GLU A 174 -12.78 25.14 6.31
CA GLU A 174 -14.09 25.78 6.17
C GLU A 174 -14.00 27.27 6.50
N SER A 175 -14.93 28.03 5.93
CA SER A 175 -15.12 29.45 6.20
C SER A 175 -16.15 29.64 7.33
N LYS A 176 -16.16 30.80 8.00
CA LYS A 176 -17.21 31.11 8.99
C LYS A 176 -18.62 30.94 8.38
N ALA A 177 -18.81 31.43 7.16
CA ALA A 177 -20.10 31.35 6.47
C ALA A 177 -20.54 29.90 6.21
N SER A 178 -19.60 28.99 5.89
CA SER A 178 -19.93 27.57 5.72
C SER A 178 -20.17 26.86 7.05
N VAL A 179 -19.43 27.20 8.10
CA VAL A 179 -19.65 26.65 9.46
C VAL A 179 -21.01 27.07 10.03
N ASP A 180 -21.40 28.34 9.88
CA ASP A 180 -22.68 28.86 10.41
C ASP A 180 -23.92 28.30 9.68
N ALA A 181 -23.74 27.67 8.52
CA ALA A 181 -24.83 27.12 7.71
C ALA A 181 -25.26 25.70 8.11
N PHE A 182 -24.57 25.07 9.07
CA PHE A 182 -24.90 23.77 9.66
C PHE A 182 -25.69 23.92 10.98
#